data_AF-A0A5C7EII5-F1
#
_entry.id   AF-A0A5C7EII5-F1
#
_cell.length_a   1.000
_cell.length_b   1.000
_cell.length_c   1.000
_cell.angle_alpha   90.00
_cell.angle_beta   90.00
_cell.angle_gamma   90.00
#
_symmetry.space_group_name_H-M   'P 1'
#
loop_
_entity.id
_entity.type
_entity.pdbx_description
1 polymer ?
#
loop_
_entity_poly.entity_id
_entity_poly.type
_entity_poly.pdbx_seq_one_letter_code
_entity_poly.pdbx_strand_id
1 'polypeptide(L)'
;MRLTLKERKKLTEALSRAGIRKKAVKLFFMYPHLRFFSERLFKFLTEILPGERGPLVDECLREAVERAQAAEASGRDVLAAYCVGLVARAHLAVAKTVCAVWDRGSEGWDPFVEPLSEFLARHEGKSIEILDEAAHEIPDHVAKLALAARILPVWLLQEIVKDVVACEAGIGGVADEQ
;
A
#
# COMPACT_ATOMS: atom_id res chain seq x y z
N MET A 1 -9.41 4.07 -16.45
CA MET A 1 -8.06 4.36 -16.99
C MET A 1 -7.32 3.04 -17.19
N ARG A 2 -6.97 2.65 -18.42
CA ARG A 2 -6.19 1.42 -18.68
C ARG A 2 -4.71 1.69 -18.39
N LEU A 3 -4.05 0.80 -17.67
CA LEU A 3 -2.62 0.92 -17.39
C LEU A 3 -1.77 0.88 -18.67
N THR A 4 -0.61 1.54 -18.59
CA THR A 4 0.46 1.34 -19.56
C THR A 4 1.12 -0.03 -19.36
N LEU A 5 1.72 -0.58 -20.42
CA LEU A 5 2.50 -1.82 -20.36
C LEU A 5 3.63 -1.75 -19.31
N LYS A 6 4.23 -0.57 -19.14
CA LYS A 6 5.30 -0.29 -18.17
C LYS A 6 4.82 -0.51 -16.73
N GLU A 7 3.64 0.00 -16.38
CA GLU A 7 3.07 -0.13 -15.03
C GLU A 7 2.74 -1.58 -14.67
N ARG A 8 2.23 -2.37 -15.62
CA ARG A 8 1.95 -3.80 -15.41
C ARG A 8 3.23 -4.61 -15.18
N LYS A 9 4.30 -4.25 -15.89
CA LYS A 9 5.62 -4.88 -15.72
C LYS A 9 6.15 -4.59 -14.30
N LYS A 10 6.07 -3.34 -13.86
CA LYS A 10 6.52 -2.93 -12.52
C LYS A 10 5.78 -3.64 -11.38
N LEU A 11 4.44 -3.81 -11.47
CA LEU A 11 3.72 -4.62 -10.47
C LEU A 11 4.22 -6.07 -10.46
N THR A 12 4.47 -6.65 -11.63
CA THR A 12 4.97 -8.02 -11.73
C THR A 12 6.36 -8.16 -11.09
N GLU A 13 7.21 -7.15 -11.26
CA GLU A 13 8.53 -7.07 -10.62
C GLU A 13 8.39 -6.95 -9.09
N ALA A 14 7.51 -6.08 -8.59
CA ALA A 14 7.22 -5.95 -7.16
C ALA A 14 6.74 -7.26 -6.53
N LEU A 15 5.78 -7.94 -7.18
CA LEU A 15 5.30 -9.25 -6.72
C LEU A 15 6.41 -10.32 -6.73
N SER A 16 7.37 -10.21 -7.64
CA SER A 16 8.52 -11.12 -7.72
C SER A 16 9.52 -10.84 -6.59
N ARG A 17 9.89 -9.56 -6.38
CA ARG A 17 10.75 -9.13 -5.26
C ARG A 17 10.15 -9.49 -3.91
N ALA A 18 8.83 -9.32 -3.76
CA ALA A 18 8.11 -9.66 -2.56
C ALA A 18 8.00 -11.18 -2.30
N GLY A 19 8.36 -12.02 -3.27
CA GLY A 19 8.31 -13.49 -3.16
C GLY A 19 6.91 -14.10 -3.31
N ILE A 20 5.92 -13.31 -3.74
CA ILE A 20 4.50 -13.69 -3.72
C ILE A 20 3.86 -13.86 -5.10
N ARG A 21 4.61 -13.66 -6.21
CA ARG A 21 4.07 -13.66 -7.57
C ARG A 21 3.14 -14.83 -7.89
N LYS A 22 3.53 -16.07 -7.60
CA LYS A 22 2.70 -17.25 -7.92
C LYS A 22 1.35 -17.20 -7.20
N LYS A 23 1.37 -16.86 -5.90
CA LYS A 23 0.18 -16.75 -5.05
C LYS A 23 -0.72 -15.58 -5.50
N ALA A 24 -0.13 -14.42 -5.76
CA ALA A 24 -0.84 -13.23 -6.23
C ALA A 24 -1.50 -13.46 -7.59
N VAL A 25 -0.82 -14.11 -8.55
CA VAL A 25 -1.41 -14.41 -9.86
C VAL A 25 -2.62 -15.33 -9.74
N LYS A 26 -2.58 -16.35 -8.88
CA LYS A 26 -3.74 -17.20 -8.59
C LYS A 26 -4.90 -16.36 -8.03
N LEU A 27 -4.62 -15.53 -7.02
CA LEU A 27 -5.64 -14.64 -6.44
C LEU A 27 -6.23 -13.68 -7.46
N PHE A 28 -5.42 -13.08 -8.33
CA PHE A 28 -5.89 -12.15 -9.36
C PHE A 28 -6.71 -12.83 -10.45
N PHE A 29 -6.45 -14.11 -10.71
CA PHE A 29 -7.28 -14.90 -11.62
C PHE A 29 -8.68 -15.14 -11.01
N MET A 30 -8.74 -15.49 -9.73
CA MET A 30 -10.00 -15.74 -9.02
C MET A 30 -10.77 -14.44 -8.71
N TYR A 31 -10.03 -13.37 -8.39
CA TYR A 31 -10.55 -12.09 -7.93
C TYR A 31 -9.86 -10.93 -8.71
N PRO A 32 -10.28 -10.64 -9.95
CA PRO A 32 -9.59 -9.68 -10.82
C PRO A 32 -9.50 -8.25 -10.28
N HIS A 33 -10.42 -7.86 -9.40
CA HIS A 33 -10.43 -6.53 -8.77
C HIS A 33 -9.25 -6.33 -7.81
N LEU A 34 -8.72 -7.40 -7.21
CA LEU A 34 -7.56 -7.30 -6.30
C LEU A 34 -6.35 -6.74 -7.03
N ARG A 35 -6.13 -7.19 -8.27
CA ARG A 35 -5.09 -6.66 -9.15
C ARG A 35 -5.24 -5.16 -9.33
N PHE A 36 -6.46 -4.67 -9.58
CA PHE A 36 -6.71 -3.24 -9.77
C PHE A 36 -6.33 -2.43 -8.51
N PHE A 37 -6.63 -2.93 -7.32
CA PHE A 37 -6.22 -2.27 -6.07
C PHE A 37 -4.70 -2.31 -5.86
N SER A 38 -4.04 -3.44 -6.17
CA SER A 38 -2.58 -3.55 -6.15
C SER A 38 -1.92 -2.55 -7.10
N GLU A 39 -2.50 -2.36 -8.29
CA GLU A 39 -2.02 -1.41 -9.28
C GLU A 39 -2.19 0.04 -8.79
N ARG A 40 -3.33 0.37 -8.16
CA ARG A 40 -3.54 1.68 -7.53
C ARG A 40 -2.55 1.95 -6.41
N LEU A 41 -2.36 0.99 -5.51
CA LEU A 41 -1.35 1.08 -4.45
C LEU A 41 0.05 1.30 -5.04
N PHE A 42 0.41 0.54 -6.07
CA PHE A 42 1.74 0.65 -6.69
C PHE A 42 1.98 2.03 -7.30
N LYS A 43 0.98 2.63 -7.95
CA LYS A 43 1.08 4.02 -8.41
C LYS A 43 1.23 5.01 -7.26
N PHE A 44 0.55 4.73 -6.16
CA PHE A 44 0.51 5.62 -5.02
C PHE A 44 1.83 5.64 -4.24
N LEU A 45 2.40 4.47 -3.94
CA LEU A 45 3.62 4.33 -3.13
C LEU A 45 4.90 4.21 -3.96
N THR A 46 4.81 3.62 -5.16
CA THR A 46 5.95 3.24 -5.99
C THR A 46 6.97 2.35 -5.27
N GLU A 47 8.10 2.05 -5.91
CA GLU A 47 9.14 1.18 -5.36
C GLU A 47 10.27 1.93 -4.66
N ILE A 48 10.31 3.26 -4.72
CA ILE A 48 11.39 4.05 -4.12
C ILE A 48 11.17 4.26 -2.62
N LEU A 49 9.93 4.18 -2.16
CA LEU A 49 9.57 4.44 -0.78
C LEU A 49 10.00 3.26 0.11
N PRO A 50 10.88 3.47 1.10
CA PRO A 50 11.37 2.41 1.96
C PRO A 50 10.32 2.01 3.01
N GLY A 51 10.17 0.70 3.20
CA GLY A 51 9.54 0.07 4.36
C GLY A 51 10.59 -0.52 5.30
N GLU A 52 10.17 -1.44 6.17
CA GLU A 52 11.03 -2.07 7.19
C GLU A 52 11.99 -3.12 6.61
N ARG A 53 11.57 -3.82 5.54
CA ARG A 53 12.24 -5.00 4.96
C ARG A 53 12.57 -4.85 3.48
N GLY A 54 12.26 -3.69 2.89
CA GLY A 54 12.46 -3.41 1.47
C GLY A 54 11.55 -2.27 1.01
N PRO A 55 11.16 -2.22 -0.28
CA PRO A 55 10.17 -1.26 -0.74
C PRO A 55 8.84 -1.42 0.00
N LEU A 56 8.23 -0.32 0.46
CA LEU A 56 6.98 -0.35 1.22
C LEU A 56 5.85 -1.04 0.45
N VAL A 57 5.79 -0.82 -0.87
CA VAL A 57 4.81 -1.47 -1.73
C VAL A 57 4.92 -3.00 -1.71
N ASP A 58 6.13 -3.55 -1.59
CA ASP A 58 6.36 -5.00 -1.56
C ASP A 58 5.81 -5.60 -0.25
N GLU A 59 5.94 -4.88 0.86
CA GLU A 59 5.41 -5.28 2.17
C GLU A 59 3.88 -5.24 2.20
N CYS A 60 3.27 -4.18 1.70
CA CYS A 60 1.83 -4.06 1.57
C CYS A 60 1.23 -5.18 0.69
N LEU A 61 1.88 -5.49 -0.44
CA LEU A 61 1.43 -6.56 -1.33
C LEU A 61 1.57 -7.95 -0.68
N ARG A 62 2.63 -8.16 0.10
CA ARG A 62 2.84 -9.41 0.85
C ARG A 62 1.75 -9.63 1.89
N GLU A 63 1.51 -8.62 2.73
CA GLU A 63 0.47 -8.67 3.77
C GLU A 63 -0.92 -8.91 3.15
N ALA A 64 -1.24 -8.23 2.05
CA ALA A 64 -2.50 -8.43 1.32
C ALA A 64 -2.71 -9.88 0.87
N VAL A 65 -1.68 -10.49 0.26
CA VAL A 65 -1.75 -11.88 -0.20
C VAL A 65 -1.86 -12.84 0.98
N GLU A 66 -1.08 -12.64 2.04
CA GLU A 66 -1.10 -13.52 3.20
C GLU A 66 -2.46 -13.50 3.92
N ARG A 67 -3.03 -12.31 4.16
CA ARG A 67 -4.37 -12.19 4.75
C ARG A 67 -5.46 -12.78 3.87
N ALA A 68 -5.38 -12.59 2.56
CA ALA A 68 -6.33 -13.18 1.62
C ALA A 68 -6.28 -14.70 1.60
N GLN A 69 -5.07 -15.30 1.64
CA GLN A 69 -4.92 -16.75 1.73
C GLN A 69 -5.46 -17.30 3.05
N ALA A 70 -5.21 -16.63 4.17
CA ALA A 70 -5.77 -17.02 5.46
C ALA A 70 -7.31 -16.93 5.46
N ALA A 71 -7.88 -15.89 4.84
CA ALA A 71 -9.33 -15.74 4.69
C ALA A 71 -9.94 -16.82 3.78
N GLU A 72 -9.27 -17.17 2.67
CA GLU A 72 -9.69 -18.26 1.77
C GLU A 72 -9.72 -19.60 2.54
N ALA A 73 -8.71 -19.88 3.36
CA ALA A 73 -8.63 -21.09 4.16
C ALA A 73 -9.70 -21.17 5.26
N SER A 74 -10.11 -20.03 5.82
CA SER A 74 -11.08 -19.96 6.93
C SER A 74 -12.51 -19.64 6.49
N GLY A 75 -12.78 -19.55 5.18
CA GLY A 75 -14.09 -19.16 4.65
C GLY A 75 -14.53 -17.72 4.95
N ARG A 76 -13.58 -16.81 5.25
CA ARG A 76 -13.84 -15.38 5.48
C ARG A 76 -13.83 -14.62 4.14
N ASP A 77 -14.26 -13.36 4.18
CA ASP A 77 -14.24 -12.48 3.01
C ASP A 77 -12.79 -12.19 2.55
N VAL A 78 -12.39 -12.84 1.45
CA VAL A 78 -11.06 -12.72 0.84
C VAL A 78 -10.77 -11.30 0.35
N LEU A 79 -11.79 -10.63 -0.19
CA LEU A 79 -11.66 -9.29 -0.75
C LEU A 79 -11.42 -8.26 0.36
N ALA A 80 -12.21 -8.33 1.43
CA ALA A 80 -12.01 -7.50 2.61
C ALA A 80 -10.63 -7.74 3.22
N ALA A 81 -10.26 -9.01 3.46
CA ALA A 81 -8.97 -9.37 4.04
C ALA A 81 -7.78 -8.89 3.19
N TYR A 82 -7.86 -9.02 1.86
CA TYR A 82 -6.84 -8.53 0.95
C TYR A 82 -6.69 -7.01 1.05
N CYS A 83 -7.81 -6.26 1.01
CA CYS A 83 -7.78 -4.80 1.03
C CYS A 83 -7.28 -4.25 2.37
N VAL A 84 -7.66 -4.88 3.48
CA VAL A 84 -7.12 -4.60 4.81
C VAL A 84 -5.60 -4.81 4.82
N GLY A 85 -5.12 -5.97 4.34
CA GLY A 85 -3.68 -6.23 4.26
C GLY A 85 -2.93 -5.25 3.34
N LEU A 86 -3.56 -4.84 2.24
CA LEU A 86 -2.98 -3.93 1.25
C LEU A 86 -2.65 -2.56 1.82
N VAL A 87 -3.40 -2.10 2.82
CA VAL A 87 -3.19 -0.79 3.47
C VAL A 87 -2.60 -0.90 4.87
N ALA A 88 -2.36 -2.11 5.38
CA ALA A 88 -1.92 -2.34 6.76
C ALA A 88 -0.63 -1.56 7.12
N ARG A 89 0.29 -1.44 6.16
CA ARG A 89 1.57 -0.72 6.31
C ARG A 89 1.60 0.64 5.61
N ALA A 90 0.49 1.07 4.99
CA ALA A 90 0.49 2.28 4.17
C ALA A 90 0.84 3.56 4.98
N HIS A 91 0.54 3.59 6.28
CA HIS A 91 0.92 4.69 7.18
C HIS A 91 2.43 4.98 7.19
N LEU A 92 3.30 4.01 6.90
CA LEU A 92 4.74 4.26 6.78
C LEU A 92 5.10 5.26 5.67
N ALA A 93 4.19 5.51 4.72
CA ALA A 93 4.37 6.54 3.71
C ALA A 93 4.29 7.96 4.25
N VAL A 94 3.57 8.19 5.36
CA VAL A 94 3.53 9.52 6.01
C VAL A 94 4.66 9.72 7.01
N ALA A 95 5.33 8.63 7.39
CA ALA A 95 6.52 8.64 8.26
C ALA A 95 7.81 8.97 7.49
N LYS A 96 7.72 9.30 6.19
CA LYS A 96 8.84 9.67 5.33
C LYS A 96 8.52 10.95 4.59
N THR A 97 9.51 11.81 4.45
CA THR A 97 9.45 12.98 3.58
C THR A 97 10.15 12.66 2.27
N VAL A 98 9.42 12.78 1.15
CA VAL A 98 10.00 12.63 -0.20
C VAL A 98 10.12 14.00 -0.84
N CYS A 99 11.33 14.38 -1.21
CA CYS A 99 11.62 15.69 -1.79
C CYS A 99 12.21 15.54 -3.19
N ALA A 100 11.72 16.35 -4.13
CA ALA A 100 12.44 16.61 -5.36
C ALA A 100 13.35 17.82 -5.15
N VAL A 101 14.64 17.70 -5.46
CA VAL A 101 15.67 18.70 -5.19
C VAL A 101 16.33 19.13 -6.51
N TRP A 102 16.58 20.44 -6.65
CA TRP A 102 17.30 21.06 -7.76
C TRP A 102 18.10 22.28 -7.27
N ASP A 103 18.97 22.83 -8.13
CA ASP A 103 19.95 23.88 -7.78
C ASP A 103 19.40 25.10 -7.01
N ARG A 104 18.10 25.38 -7.13
CA ARG A 104 17.45 26.57 -6.58
C ARG A 104 16.33 26.27 -5.59
N GLY A 105 16.16 25.03 -5.15
CA GLY A 105 15.13 24.70 -4.16
C GLY A 105 14.74 23.23 -4.13
N SER A 106 13.70 22.96 -3.36
CA SER A 106 13.09 21.64 -3.23
C SER A 106 11.56 21.76 -3.17
N GLU A 107 10.88 20.67 -3.53
CA GLU A 107 9.45 20.50 -3.35
C GLU A 107 9.20 19.16 -2.67
N GLY A 108 8.39 19.15 -1.60
CA GLY A 108 7.99 17.94 -0.90
C GLY A 108 6.75 17.31 -1.52
N TRP A 109 6.72 15.98 -1.60
CA TRP A 109 5.53 15.23 -1.93
C TRP A 109 4.57 15.20 -0.75
N ASP A 110 3.30 15.57 -0.99
CA ASP A 110 2.24 15.40 -0.01
C ASP A 110 1.39 14.16 -0.35
N PRO A 111 1.44 13.09 0.48
CA PRO A 111 0.68 11.87 0.25
C PRO A 111 -0.84 12.08 0.32
N PHE A 112 -1.34 13.16 0.94
CA PHE A 112 -2.78 13.42 0.97
C PHE A 112 -3.30 14.10 -0.30
N VAL A 113 -2.41 14.69 -1.09
CA VAL A 113 -2.75 15.46 -2.29
C VAL A 113 -2.67 14.60 -3.55
N GLU A 114 -1.53 13.97 -3.81
CA GLU A 114 -1.28 13.26 -5.08
C GLU A 114 -0.55 11.91 -4.90
N PRO A 115 -0.68 10.96 -5.84
CA PRO A 115 0.14 9.76 -5.89
C PRO A 115 1.63 10.07 -6.09
N LEU A 116 2.53 9.32 -5.46
CA LEU A 116 3.97 9.55 -5.62
C LEU A 116 4.43 9.41 -7.08
N SER A 117 3.82 8.51 -7.87
CA SER A 117 4.14 8.41 -9.29
C SER A 117 3.84 9.68 -10.10
N GLU A 118 2.82 10.45 -9.73
CA GLU A 118 2.48 11.72 -10.39
C GLU A 118 3.46 12.82 -9.97
N PHE A 119 3.79 12.88 -8.68
CA PHE A 119 4.82 13.76 -8.15
C PHE A 119 6.17 13.54 -8.87
N LEU A 120 6.60 12.28 -8.98
CA LEU A 120 7.85 11.90 -9.65
C LEU A 120 7.83 12.25 -11.15
N ALA A 121 6.71 12.05 -11.83
CA ALA A 121 6.58 12.40 -13.24
C ALA A 121 6.68 13.92 -13.46
N ARG A 122 6.08 14.71 -12.57
CA ARG A 122 6.14 16.17 -12.60
C ARG A 122 7.54 16.72 -12.30
N HIS A 123 8.38 15.90 -11.67
CA HIS A 123 9.75 16.21 -11.26
C HIS A 123 10.79 15.38 -12.02
N GLU A 124 10.46 14.91 -13.23
CA GLU A 124 11.37 14.10 -14.05
C GLU A 124 12.70 14.84 -14.28
N GLY A 125 13.81 14.14 -14.06
CA GLY A 125 15.17 14.68 -14.18
C GLY A 125 15.69 15.42 -12.94
N LYS A 126 14.87 15.63 -11.90
CA LYS A 126 15.32 16.19 -10.62
C LYS A 126 15.85 15.08 -9.69
N SER A 127 16.71 15.44 -8.74
CA SER A 127 17.15 14.51 -7.70
C SER A 127 15.99 14.22 -6.75
N ILE A 128 15.84 12.98 -6.30
CA ILE A 128 14.83 12.59 -5.31
C ILE A 128 15.55 12.19 -4.02
N GLU A 129 15.20 12.86 -2.94
CA GLU A 129 15.67 12.57 -1.59
C GLU A 129 14.52 12.01 -0.75
N ILE A 130 14.81 11.03 0.10
CA ILE A 130 13.86 10.45 1.02
C ILE A 130 14.46 10.57 2.42
N LEU A 131 13.80 11.34 3.27
CA LEU A 131 14.24 11.65 4.62
C LEU A 131 13.46 10.79 5.62
N ASP A 132 14.14 10.34 6.67
CA ASP A 132 13.54 9.59 7.78
C ASP A 132 12.93 10.54 8.81
N GLU A 133 11.98 11.34 8.33
CA GLU A 133 11.20 12.28 9.11
C GLU A 133 9.75 12.24 8.62
N ALA A 134 8.81 12.46 9.52
CA ALA A 134 7.39 12.41 9.16
C ALA A 134 7.03 13.62 8.29
N ALA A 135 6.37 13.36 7.16
CA ALA A 135 5.77 14.41 6.33
C ALA A 135 4.64 15.12 7.08
N HIS A 136 3.96 14.40 7.98
CA HIS A 136 2.86 14.91 8.80
C HIS A 136 2.86 14.25 10.19
N GLU A 137 2.66 15.04 11.24
CA GLU A 137 2.48 14.54 12.61
C GLU A 137 1.03 14.11 12.85
N ILE A 138 0.66 12.91 12.37
CA ILE A 138 -0.67 12.33 12.61
C ILE A 138 -0.57 10.89 13.13
N PRO A 139 -1.56 10.41 13.91
CA PRO A 139 -1.56 9.02 14.36
C PRO A 139 -1.62 8.02 13.21
N ASP A 140 -0.92 6.88 13.35
CA ASP A 140 -0.81 5.85 12.31
C ASP A 140 -2.16 5.33 11.79
N HIS A 141 -3.15 5.20 12.67
CA HIS A 141 -4.48 4.77 12.27
C HIS A 141 -5.18 5.80 11.38
N VAL A 142 -5.00 7.10 11.65
CA VAL A 142 -5.55 8.19 10.84
C VAL A 142 -4.86 8.20 9.48
N ALA A 143 -3.53 8.10 9.46
CA ALA A 143 -2.76 8.00 8.23
C ALA A 143 -3.21 6.83 7.38
N LYS A 144 -3.33 5.64 7.99
CA LYS A 144 -3.81 4.42 7.31
C LYS A 144 -5.18 4.63 6.68
N LEU A 145 -6.14 5.20 7.40
CA LEU A 145 -7.50 5.44 6.90
C LEU A 145 -7.52 6.48 5.77
N ALA A 146 -6.80 7.58 5.92
CA ALA A 146 -6.70 8.62 4.91
C ALA A 146 -6.08 8.08 3.61
N LEU A 147 -5.01 7.30 3.71
CA LEU A 147 -4.38 6.65 2.56
C LEU A 147 -5.28 5.57 1.95
N ALA A 148 -5.95 4.77 2.78
CA ALA A 148 -6.92 3.78 2.29
C ALA A 148 -8.03 4.45 1.47
N ALA A 149 -8.53 5.62 1.87
CA ALA A 149 -9.53 6.38 1.12
C ALA A 149 -9.03 6.85 -0.27
N ARG A 150 -7.71 7.00 -0.45
CA ARG A 150 -7.11 7.33 -1.76
C ARG A 150 -6.92 6.10 -2.65
N ILE A 151 -6.66 4.95 -2.05
CA ILE A 151 -6.31 3.72 -2.77
C ILE A 151 -7.55 2.87 -3.09
N LEU A 152 -8.49 2.80 -2.15
CA LEU A 152 -9.63 1.88 -2.17
C LEU A 152 -10.96 2.60 -2.46
N PRO A 153 -11.96 1.89 -3.01
CA PRO A 153 -13.34 2.36 -3.06
C PRO A 153 -13.93 2.62 -1.66
N VAL A 154 -14.80 3.61 -1.57
CA VAL A 154 -15.45 4.02 -0.30
C VAL A 154 -16.15 2.86 0.42
N TRP A 155 -16.81 1.96 -0.30
CA TRP A 155 -17.53 0.84 0.29
C TRP A 155 -16.62 -0.20 0.97
N LEU A 156 -15.32 -0.22 0.68
CA LEU A 156 -14.34 -1.06 1.38
C LEU A 156 -13.77 -0.41 2.64
N LEU A 157 -13.97 0.90 2.84
CA LEU A 157 -13.42 1.61 3.99
C LEU A 157 -14.04 1.15 5.30
N GLN A 158 -15.27 0.65 5.28
CA GLN A 158 -15.92 0.10 6.47
C GLN A 158 -15.13 -1.08 7.06
N GLU A 159 -14.56 -1.94 6.20
CA GLU A 159 -13.75 -3.08 6.66
C GLU A 159 -12.40 -2.62 7.20
N ILE A 160 -11.82 -1.56 6.63
CA ILE A 160 -10.58 -0.96 7.17
C ILE A 160 -10.85 -0.33 8.54
N VAL A 161 -11.96 0.38 8.70
CA VAL A 161 -12.35 0.98 10.00
C VAL A 161 -12.57 -0.11 11.05
N LYS A 162 -13.25 -1.22 10.71
CA LYS A 162 -13.41 -2.35 11.62
C LYS A 162 -12.08 -2.95 12.06
N ASP A 163 -11.13 -3.15 11.13
CA ASP A 163 -9.78 -3.65 11.44
C ASP A 163 -9.02 -2.69 12.37
N VAL A 164 -9.05 -1.38 12.08
CA VAL A 164 -8.43 -0.35 12.92
C VAL A 164 -9.00 -0.38 14.34
N VAL A 165 -10.33 -0.36 14.48
CA VAL A 165 -11.00 -0.37 15.79
C VAL A 165 -10.69 -1.68 16.55
N ALA A 166 -10.66 -2.82 15.87
CA ALA A 166 -10.33 -4.09 16.49
C ALA A 166 -8.88 -4.14 17.01
N CYS A 167 -7.93 -3.56 16.28
CA CYS A 167 -6.54 -3.42 16.71
C CYS A 167 -6.42 -2.51 17.94
N GLU A 168 -7.10 -1.36 17.95
CA GLU A 168 -7.05 -0.41 19.07
C GLU A 168 -7.71 -0.97 20.33
N ALA A 169 -8.79 -1.73 20.18
CA ALA A 169 -9.49 -2.36 21.29
C ALA A 169 -8.75 -3.59 21.87
N GLY A 170 -7.61 -4.01 21.28
CA GLY A 170 -6.91 -5.23 21.67
C GLY A 170 -7.67 -6.52 21.37
N ILE A 171 -8.68 -6.46 20.50
CA ILE A 171 -9.55 -7.60 20.13
C ILE A 171 -8.87 -8.44 19.02
N GLY A 172 -7.79 -7.95 18.42
CA GLY A 172 -7.00 -8.64 17.41
C GLY A 172 -5.93 -9.57 17.99
N GLY A 173 -6.34 -10.74 18.51
CA GLY A 173 -5.47 -11.91 18.62
C GLY A 173 -5.47 -12.63 19.97
N VAL A 174 -6.33 -13.64 20.12
CA VAL A 174 -5.98 -15.03 20.48
C VAL A 174 -7.15 -15.92 20.04
N ALA A 175 -6.97 -16.66 18.95
CA ALA A 175 -7.71 -17.89 18.68
C ALA A 175 -6.69 -18.87 18.14
N ASP A 176 -6.10 -19.65 19.07
CA ASP A 176 -5.70 -21.05 18.94
C ASP A 176 -4.52 -21.36 19.87
N GLU A 177 -4.85 -21.72 21.11
CA GLU A 177 -4.16 -22.78 21.87
C GLU A 177 -5.22 -23.56 22.66
N GLN A 178 -5.72 -24.65 22.06
CA GLN A 178 -6.14 -25.88 22.75
C GLN A 178 -5.60 -27.07 21.96
#